data_AF-A0A7S2N2Y9-F1
#
_entry.id   AF-A0A7S2N2Y9-F1
#
_cell.length_a   1.000
_cell.length_b   1.000
_cell.length_c   1.000
_cell.angle_alpha   90.00
_cell.angle_beta   90.00
_cell.angle_gamma   90.00
#
_symmetry.space_group_name_H-M   'P 1'
#
loop_
_entity.id
_entity.type
_entity.pdbx_description
1 polymer ?
#
loop_
_entity_poly.entity_id
_entity_poly.type
_entity_poly.pdbx_seq_one_letter_code
_entity_poly.pdbx_strand_id
1 'polypeptide(L)'
;VQTFTPTDIWSKLIVSLVIDFIGSSSYLIPIVGEVLDMPWAPIQAVLIAAMYDDVSPNLKYVAFVEEILPLTDVIPSAMLGWTREFGPSLWMESVGKVRDVSMVMQRERDALRSM
;
A
#
# COMPACT_ATOMS: atom_id res chain seq x y z
N VAL A 1 -11.78 8.52 17.77
CA VAL A 1 -10.79 9.57 17.44
C VAL A 1 -10.82 9.70 15.93
N GLN A 2 -11.18 10.86 15.36
CA GLN A 2 -11.04 11.05 13.91
C GLN A 2 -9.54 11.15 13.63
N THR A 3 -8.94 10.06 13.17
CA THR A 3 -7.56 10.07 12.69
C THR A 3 -7.55 10.86 11.39
N PHE A 4 -6.64 11.84 11.28
CA PHE A 4 -6.37 12.62 10.06
C PHE A 4 -5.70 11.77 8.97
N THR A 5 -6.04 10.49 8.91
CA THR A 5 -5.53 9.55 7.93
C THR A 5 -6.37 9.66 6.67
N PRO A 6 -5.76 9.80 5.49
CA PRO A 6 -6.50 9.77 4.23
C PRO A 6 -7.30 8.48 4.14
N THR A 7 -8.47 8.52 3.53
CA THR A 7 -9.39 7.37 3.41
C THR A 7 -9.55 6.91 1.97
N ASP A 8 -9.31 7.80 1.01
CA ASP A 8 -9.35 7.50 -0.41
C ASP A 8 -8.11 6.72 -0.85
N ILE A 9 -8.34 5.85 -1.85
CA ILE A 9 -7.35 4.92 -2.38
C ILE A 9 -6.06 5.64 -2.79
N TRP A 10 -6.20 6.76 -3.50
CA TRP A 10 -5.08 7.48 -4.09
C TRP A 10 -4.31 8.30 -3.05
N SER A 11 -4.98 9.00 -2.13
CA SER A 11 -4.27 9.75 -1.09
C SER A 11 -3.58 8.84 -0.10
N LYS A 12 -4.18 7.70 0.29
CA LYS A 12 -3.47 6.70 1.09
C LYS A 12 -2.24 6.17 0.35
N LEU A 13 -2.34 5.88 -0.95
CA LEU A 13 -1.20 5.43 -1.75
C LEU A 13 -0.08 6.47 -1.76
N ILE A 14 -0.40 7.74 -2.00
CA ILE A 14 0.59 8.82 -2.03
C ILE A 14 1.28 8.95 -0.68
N VAL A 15 0.53 8.92 0.43
CA VAL A 15 1.11 8.99 1.77
C VAL A 15 2.02 7.79 2.03
N SER A 16 1.62 6.57 1.65
CA SER A 16 2.47 5.38 1.78
C SER A 16 3.77 5.51 1.00
N LEU A 17 3.70 5.96 -0.25
CA LEU A 17 4.88 6.18 -1.09
C LEU A 17 5.82 7.23 -0.49
N VAL A 18 5.28 8.29 0.12
CA VAL A 18 6.09 9.31 0.80
C VAL A 18 6.75 8.73 2.04
N ILE A 19 6.03 7.94 2.85
CA ILE A 19 6.60 7.29 4.04
C ILE A 19 7.76 6.36 3.64
N ASP A 20 7.53 5.46 2.68
CA ASP A 20 8.55 4.52 2.21
C ASP A 20 9.75 5.25 1.56
N PHE A 21 9.51 6.33 0.81
CA PHE A 21 10.59 7.12 0.22
C PHE A 21 11.45 7.83 1.26
N ILE A 22 10.86 8.30 2.38
CA ILE A 22 11.62 8.92 3.46
C ILE A 22 12.45 7.88 4.21
N GLY A 23 11.90 6.70 4.49
CA GLY A 23 12.66 5.57 5.05
C GLY A 23 13.87 5.25 4.17
N SER A 24 13.61 4.90 2.91
CA SER A 24 14.66 4.55 1.95
C SER A 24 15.53 5.72 1.48
N SER A 25 15.33 6.95 1.98
CA SER A 25 16.20 8.08 1.65
C SER A 25 17.61 7.92 2.24
N SER A 26 17.75 7.04 3.23
CA SER A 26 19.01 6.69 3.89
C SER A 26 20.06 6.09 2.94
N TYR A 27 19.65 5.53 1.79
CA TYR A 27 20.56 5.07 0.74
C TYR A 27 21.23 6.20 -0.07
N LEU A 28 20.70 7.43 -0.03
CA LEU A 28 21.27 8.57 -0.76
C LEU A 28 22.55 9.10 -0.10
N ILE A 29 22.64 9.01 1.23
CA ILE A 29 23.80 9.45 2.02
C ILE A 29 24.09 8.37 3.08
N PRO A 30 24.80 7.29 2.71
CA PRO A 30 25.16 6.24 3.64
C PRO A 30 25.93 6.85 4.82
N ILE A 31 25.65 6.41 6.06
CA ILE A 31 26.10 6.97 7.36
C ILE A 31 25.19 8.06 7.95
N VAL A 32 24.76 9.06 7.17
CA VAL A 32 23.82 10.09 7.70
C VAL A 32 22.40 9.54 7.77
N GLY A 33 22.01 8.76 6.77
CA GLY A 33 20.73 8.05 6.74
C GLY A 33 20.51 7.18 7.96
N GLU A 34 21.47 6.30 8.29
CA GLU A 34 21.34 5.38 9.43
C GLU A 34 21.17 6.08 10.80
N VAL A 35 21.63 7.34 10.94
CA VAL A 35 21.39 8.13 12.16
C VAL A 35 19.97 8.70 12.19
N LEU A 36 19.39 9.01 11.03
CA LEU A 36 18.02 9.48 10.90
C LEU A 36 17.00 8.34 11.06
N ASP A 37 17.39 7.10 10.76
CA ASP A 37 16.55 5.91 10.96
C ASP A 37 16.21 5.69 12.45
N MET A 38 17.07 6.11 13.38
CA MET A 38 16.84 5.94 14.83
C MET A 38 15.57 6.68 15.33
N PRO A 39 15.36 7.98 15.05
CA PRO A 39 14.07 8.63 15.31
C PRO A 39 13.00 8.31 14.27
N TRP A 40 13.36 7.98 13.01
CA TRP A 40 12.37 7.72 11.97
C TRP A 40 11.65 6.39 12.15
N ALA A 41 12.33 5.31 12.54
CA ALA A 41 11.73 4.00 12.79
C ALA A 41 10.49 4.05 13.72
N PRO A 42 10.53 4.66 14.92
CA PRO A 42 9.34 4.75 15.76
C PRO A 42 8.27 5.68 15.18
N ILE A 43 8.65 6.73 14.44
CA ILE A 43 7.70 7.61 13.75
C ILE A 43 6.96 6.81 12.66
N GLN A 44 7.70 6.08 11.82
CA GLN A 44 7.18 5.25 10.75
C GLN A 44 6.23 4.17 11.32
N ALA A 45 6.62 3.51 12.42
CA ALA A 45 5.78 2.53 13.09
C ALA A 45 4.44 3.13 13.57
N VAL A 46 4.45 4.35 14.11
CA VAL A 46 3.22 5.06 14.53
C VAL A 46 2.36 5.46 13.33
N LEU A 47 2.97 5.93 12.23
CA LEU A 47 2.25 6.28 11.00
C LEU A 47 1.57 5.04 10.38
N ILE A 48 2.31 3.93 10.26
CA ILE A 48 1.79 2.66 9.75
C ILE A 48 0.70 2.10 10.66
N ALA A 49 0.87 2.17 11.99
CA ALA A 49 -0.17 1.79 12.93
C ALA A 49 -1.42 2.64 12.73
N ALA A 50 -1.29 3.96 12.61
CA ALA A 50 -2.45 4.84 12.41
C ALA A 50 -3.22 4.55 11.11
N MET A 51 -2.53 4.12 10.04
CA MET A 51 -3.14 3.87 8.73
C MET A 51 -3.65 2.44 8.54
N TYR A 52 -2.97 1.46 9.13
CA TYR A 52 -3.11 0.05 8.77
C TYR A 52 -3.34 -0.91 9.96
N ASP A 53 -3.49 -0.45 11.21
CA ASP A 53 -3.69 -1.38 12.35
C ASP A 53 -4.91 -2.28 12.15
N ASP A 54 -5.98 -1.74 11.56
CA ASP A 54 -7.24 -2.47 11.33
C ASP A 54 -7.09 -3.57 10.27
N VAL A 55 -6.14 -3.43 9.33
CA VAL A 55 -5.95 -4.34 8.19
C VAL A 55 -4.77 -5.28 8.42
N SER A 56 -3.69 -4.77 9.00
CA SER A 56 -2.44 -5.50 9.21
C SER A 56 -1.72 -5.00 10.46
N PRO A 57 -2.16 -5.40 11.66
CA PRO A 57 -1.65 -4.88 12.94
C PRO A 57 -0.18 -5.20 13.19
N ASN A 58 0.35 -6.25 12.54
CA ASN A 58 1.75 -6.63 12.68
C ASN A 58 2.70 -5.83 11.77
N LEU A 59 2.17 -5.05 10.81
CA LEU A 59 2.98 -4.35 9.82
C LEU A 59 3.88 -3.29 10.45
N LYS A 60 3.39 -2.61 11.50
CA LYS A 60 4.16 -1.62 12.25
C LYS A 60 5.45 -2.18 12.88
N TYR A 61 5.42 -3.44 13.31
CA TYR A 61 6.59 -4.09 13.90
C TYR A 61 7.59 -4.50 12.83
N VAL A 62 7.09 -4.97 11.68
CA VAL A 62 7.94 -5.31 10.53
C VAL A 62 8.66 -4.06 10.04
N ALA A 63 7.93 -2.97 9.79
CA ALA A 63 8.48 -1.70 9.35
C ALA A 63 9.52 -1.13 10.34
N PHE A 64 9.21 -1.16 11.64
CA PHE A 64 10.15 -0.74 12.68
C PHE A 64 11.46 -1.54 12.68
N VAL A 65 11.38 -2.86 12.49
CA VAL A 65 12.55 -3.74 12.45
C VAL A 65 13.35 -3.52 11.16
N GLU A 66 12.67 -3.31 10.04
CA GLU A 66 13.30 -3.03 8.74
C GLU A 66 14.14 -1.75 8.75
N GLU A 67 13.66 -0.71 9.44
CA GLU A 67 14.35 0.58 9.60
C GLU A 67 15.51 0.54 10.61
N ILE A 68 15.38 -0.21 11.71
CA ILE A 68 16.46 -0.34 12.71
C ILE A 68 17.62 -1.18 12.20
N LEU A 69 17.34 -2.14 11.33
CA LEU A 69 18.36 -2.99 10.75
C LEU A 69 18.92 -2.32 9.48
N PRO A 70 20.18 -1.87 9.50
CA PRO A 70 20.79 -1.32 8.29
C PRO A 70 20.76 -2.40 7.18
N LEU A 71 20.54 -1.97 5.94
CA LEU A 71 20.43 -2.79 4.73
C LEU A 71 19.10 -3.53 4.50
N THR A 72 18.14 -3.50 5.45
CA THR A 72 16.82 -4.14 5.26
C THR A 72 15.70 -3.19 4.81
N ASP A 73 15.95 -1.89 4.85
CA ASP A 73 15.02 -0.81 4.47
C ASP A 73 14.76 -0.69 2.94
N VAL A 74 14.81 -1.82 2.22
CA VAL A 74 14.49 -1.88 0.78
C VAL A 74 13.01 -2.22 0.57
N ILE A 75 12.33 -2.71 1.62
CA ILE A 75 10.97 -3.20 1.53
C ILE A 75 10.01 -2.01 1.76
N PRO A 76 9.16 -1.66 0.78
CA PRO A 76 8.21 -0.54 0.94
C PRO A 76 7.03 -0.97 1.82
N SER A 77 7.27 -0.96 3.13
CA SER A 77 6.37 -1.48 4.17
C SER A 77 5.01 -0.78 4.18
N ALA A 78 4.95 0.55 3.98
CA ALA A 78 3.69 1.28 3.91
C ALA A 78 2.91 0.96 2.61
N MET A 79 3.58 0.76 1.49
CA MET A 79 2.97 0.31 0.23
C MET A 79 2.39 -1.11 0.34
N LEU A 80 3.03 -2.00 1.10
CA LEU A 80 2.49 -3.33 1.39
C LEU A 80 1.18 -3.25 2.19
N GLY A 81 1.12 -2.34 3.17
CA GLY A 81 -0.12 -2.02 3.91
C GLY A 81 -1.25 -1.59 2.98
N TRP A 82 -0.96 -0.64 2.09
CA TRP A 82 -1.91 -0.18 1.07
C TRP A 82 -2.40 -1.32 0.17
N THR A 83 -1.47 -2.14 -0.32
CA THR A 83 -1.78 -3.25 -1.21
C THR A 83 -2.67 -4.29 -0.52
N ARG A 84 -2.46 -4.54 0.78
CA ARG A 84 -3.34 -5.43 1.55
C ARG A 84 -4.74 -4.89 1.73
N GLU A 85 -4.89 -3.59 1.93
CA GLU A 85 -6.19 -2.94 2.13
C GLU A 85 -7.00 -2.86 0.83
N PHE A 86 -6.40 -2.38 -0.26
CA PHE A 86 -7.10 -2.06 -1.51
C PHE A 86 -6.88 -3.07 -2.63
N GLY A 87 -5.87 -3.91 -2.55
CA GLY A 87 -5.57 -4.91 -3.58
C GLY A 87 -6.76 -5.84 -3.88
N PRO A 88 -7.40 -6.44 -2.86
CA PRO A 88 -8.55 -7.33 -3.09
C PRO A 88 -9.75 -6.61 -3.72
N SER A 89 -10.05 -5.38 -3.30
CA SER A 89 -11.21 -4.63 -3.82
C SER A 89 -10.99 -4.19 -5.28
N LEU A 90 -9.80 -3.65 -5.59
CA LEU A 90 -9.43 -3.26 -6.96
C LEU A 90 -9.42 -4.46 -7.92
N TRP A 91 -8.95 -5.61 -7.45
CA TRP A 91 -8.98 -6.85 -8.22
C TRP A 91 -10.42 -7.26 -8.54
N MET A 92 -11.31 -7.27 -7.55
CA MET A 92 -12.70 -7.68 -7.73
C MET A 92 -13.47 -6.73 -8.65
N GLU A 93 -13.26 -5.43 -8.54
CA GLU A 93 -13.86 -4.44 -9.45
C GLU A 93 -13.42 -4.68 -10.90
N SER A 94 -12.13 -4.93 -11.10
CA SER A 94 -11.54 -5.20 -12.42
C SER A 94 -12.13 -6.45 -13.06
N VAL A 95 -12.23 -7.55 -12.30
CA VAL A 95 -12.83 -8.81 -12.76
C VAL A 95 -14.32 -8.64 -13.07
N GLY A 96 -15.05 -7.90 -12.22
CA GLY A 96 -16.47 -7.62 -12.42
C GLY A 96 -16.71 -6.92 -13.75
N LYS A 97 -15.95 -5.86 -14.05
CA LYS A 97 -16.06 -5.10 -15.29
C LYS A 97 -15.79 -5.94 -16.54
N VAL A 98 -14.76 -6.80 -16.51
CA VAL A 98 -14.46 -7.72 -17.62
C VAL A 98 -15.60 -8.71 -17.85
N ARG A 99 -16.19 -9.23 -16.77
CA ARG A 99 -17.31 -10.18 -16.85
C ARG A 99 -18.57 -9.54 -17.42
N ASP A 100 -18.85 -8.30 -17.09
CA ASP A 100 -20.00 -7.58 -17.64
C ASP A 100 -19.83 -7.34 -19.16
N VAL A 101 -18.63 -6.94 -19.60
CA VAL A 101 -18.32 -6.77 -21.02
C VAL A 101 -18.46 -8.10 -21.78
N SER A 102 -17.98 -9.21 -21.22
CA SER A 102 -18.08 -10.51 -21.87
C SER A 102 -19.53 -10.99 -21.98
N MET A 103 -20.37 -10.71 -20.97
CA MET A 103 -21.81 -11.01 -21.03
C MET A 103 -22.52 -10.20 -22.12
N VAL A 104 -22.19 -8.92 -22.30
CA VAL A 104 -22.77 -8.09 -23.37
C VAL A 104 -22.37 -8.64 -24.74
N MET A 105 -21.08 -8.91 -24.96
CA MET A 105 -20.59 -9.47 -26.22
C MET A 105 -21.20 -10.84 -26.54
N GLN A 106 -21.45 -11.66 -25.52
CA GLN A 106 -22.06 -12.96 -25.71
C GLN A 106 -23.54 -12.83 -26.08
N ARG A 107 -24.28 -11.93 -25.43
CA ARG A 107 -25.68 -11.62 -25.79
C ARG A 107 -25.81 -11.11 -27.23
N GLU A 108 -24.94 -10.21 -27.67
CA GLU A 108 -24.94 -9.72 -29.04
C GLU A 108 -24.64 -10.83 -30.05
N ARG A 109 -23.65 -11.69 -29.75
CA ARG A 109 -23.31 -12.84 -30.60
C ARG A 109 -24.47 -13.82 -30.73
N ASP A 110 -25.15 -14.12 -29.63
CA ASP A 110 -26.26 -15.07 -29.62
C ASP A 110 -27.47 -14.50 -30.37
N ALA A 111 -27.75 -13.20 -30.23
CA ALA A 111 -28.79 -12.51 -31.00
C ALA A 111 -28.50 -12.60 -32.52
N LEU A 112 -27.27 -12.31 -32.95
CA LEU A 112 -26.86 -12.39 -34.36
C LEU A 112 -26.90 -13.82 -34.93
N ARG A 113 -26.70 -14.85 -34.10
CA ARG A 113 -26.78 -16.26 -34.51
C ARG A 113 -28.21 -16.78 -34.64
N SER A 114 -29.16 -16.09 -34.01
CA SER A 114 -30.58 -16.46 -34.00
C SER A 114 -31.42 -15.78 -35.10
N MET A 115 -30.79 -14.90 -35.90
CA MET A 115 -31.37 -14.23 -37.09
C MET A 115 -31.04 -15.02 -38.35
#